data_AF-A0A961YHX2-F1
#
_entry.id   AF-A0A961YHX2-F1
#
_cell.length_a   1.000
_cell.length_b   1.000
_cell.length_c   1.000
_cell.angle_alpha   90.00
_cell.angle_beta   90.00
_cell.angle_gamma   90.00
#
_symmetry.space_group_name_H-M   'P 1'
#
loop_
_entity.id
_entity.type
_entity.pdbx_description
1 polymer ?
#
loop_
_entity_poly.entity_id
_entity_poly.type
_entity_poly.pdbx_seq_one_letter_code
_entity_poly.pdbx_strand_id
1 'polypeptide(L)'
;MRNSETTTKSQLMHFENGVAIGTADQWLDSQYCKILTPAGVVGCAIFNLAIAEEVGSAMAIVKGNMDDQLYRPEQLLDARITGVSSRAAELGVAVGMTGREAVERFLELSGEHKVEAPTHG
;
A
#
# COMPACT_ATOMS: atom_id res chain seq x y z
N MET A 1 -19.34 4.97 14.35
CA MET A 1 -18.80 4.73 15.71
C MET A 1 -17.47 5.46 15.79
N ARG A 2 -17.21 6.22 16.86
CA ARG A 2 -15.88 6.80 17.10
C ARG A 2 -14.99 5.72 17.68
N ASN A 3 -13.80 5.49 17.13
CA ASN A 3 -12.83 4.56 17.68
C ASN A 3 -12.34 5.13 19.02
N SER A 4 -12.56 4.43 20.13
CA SER A 4 -12.15 4.86 21.48
C SER A 4 -10.85 4.21 21.95
N GLU A 5 -10.34 3.23 21.21
CA GLU A 5 -9.14 2.46 21.57
C GLU A 5 -8.15 2.45 20.40
N THR A 6 -6.87 2.65 20.72
CA THR A 6 -5.78 2.53 19.75
C THR A 6 -5.54 1.07 19.45
N THR A 7 -5.64 0.67 18.18
CA THR A 7 -5.40 -0.73 17.77
C THR A 7 -4.58 -0.81 16.50
N THR A 8 -3.78 -1.87 16.40
CA THR A 8 -3.04 -2.26 15.19
C THR A 8 -3.39 -3.70 14.89
N LYS A 9 -3.80 -3.97 13.65
CA LYS A 9 -3.97 -5.33 13.12
C LYS A 9 -3.07 -5.50 11.91
N SER A 10 -2.29 -6.56 11.89
CA SER A 10 -1.48 -6.94 10.73
C SER A 10 -1.72 -8.39 10.38
N GLN A 11 -1.70 -8.71 9.09
CA GLN A 11 -1.90 -10.06 8.60
C GLN A 11 -1.11 -10.28 7.31
N LEU A 12 -0.74 -11.53 7.08
CA LEU A 12 -0.23 -11.96 5.78
C LEU A 12 -1.39 -12.03 4.79
N MET A 13 -1.16 -11.53 3.59
CA MET A 13 -2.12 -11.55 2.48
C MET A 13 -1.48 -12.29 1.31
N HIS A 14 -2.19 -13.30 0.80
CA HIS A 14 -1.71 -14.16 -0.27
C HIS A 14 -2.20 -13.65 -1.63
N PHE A 15 -1.27 -13.63 -2.59
CA PHE A 15 -1.42 -13.17 -3.95
C PHE A 15 -0.85 -14.21 -4.91
N GLU A 16 -1.11 -14.06 -6.21
CA GLU A 16 -0.57 -14.96 -7.22
C GLU A 16 0.96 -14.83 -7.29
N ASN A 17 1.48 -13.60 -7.19
CA ASN A 17 2.91 -13.31 -7.30
C ASN A 17 3.65 -13.31 -5.95
N GLY A 18 3.00 -13.67 -4.84
CA GLY A 18 3.69 -13.81 -3.55
C GLY A 18 2.83 -13.49 -2.32
N VAL A 19 3.50 -12.98 -1.28
CA VAL A 19 2.86 -12.63 0.01
C VAL A 19 3.17 -11.19 0.36
N ALA A 20 2.14 -10.45 0.75
CA ALA A 20 2.24 -9.09 1.26
C ALA A 20 1.78 -9.01 2.72
N ILE A 21 2.08 -7.90 3.40
CA ILE A 21 1.58 -7.62 4.75
C ILE A 21 0.51 -6.53 4.66
N GLY A 22 -0.72 -6.87 5.01
CA GLY A 22 -1.78 -5.89 5.24
C GLY A 22 -1.73 -5.38 6.67
N THR A 23 -1.82 -4.06 6.88
CA THR A 23 -1.93 -3.44 8.20
C THR A 23 -3.08 -2.46 8.24
N ALA A 24 -3.85 -2.46 9.33
CA ALA A 24 -4.81 -1.43 9.68
C ALA A 24 -4.54 -0.91 11.09
N ASP A 25 -4.40 0.41 11.20
CA ASP A 25 -4.14 1.13 12.42
C ASP A 25 -5.31 2.08 12.69
N GLN A 26 -5.83 2.06 13.91
CA GLN A 26 -6.98 2.85 14.33
C GLN A 26 -6.65 3.57 15.63
N TRP A 27 -7.05 4.83 15.74
CA TRP A 27 -6.93 5.65 16.95
C TRP A 27 -8.14 6.58 17.07
N LEU A 28 -8.09 7.51 18.02
CA LEU A 28 -9.17 8.46 18.25
C LEU A 28 -9.54 9.21 16.96
N ASP A 29 -10.77 8.98 16.51
CA ASP A 29 -11.41 9.63 15.36
C ASP A 29 -10.69 9.50 14.00
N SER A 30 -9.70 8.63 13.88
CA SER A 30 -9.01 8.42 12.60
C SER A 30 -8.35 7.05 12.53
N GLN A 31 -7.89 6.72 11.33
CA GLN A 31 -7.37 5.41 10.98
C GLN A 31 -6.62 5.43 9.65
N TYR A 32 -5.80 4.43 9.41
CA TYR A 32 -5.22 4.16 8.11
C TYR A 32 -5.02 2.67 7.87
N CYS A 33 -4.93 2.28 6.60
CA CYS A 33 -4.52 0.94 6.24
C CYS A 33 -3.62 0.97 5.00
N LYS A 34 -2.81 -0.09 4.88
CA LYS A 34 -1.84 -0.28 3.80
C LYS A 34 -1.63 -1.76 3.51
N ILE A 35 -1.13 -2.04 2.31
CA ILE A 35 -0.55 -3.33 1.92
C ILE A 35 0.90 -3.08 1.56
N LEU A 36 1.81 -3.73 2.28
CA LEU A 36 3.25 -3.65 2.12
C LEU A 36 3.77 -4.87 1.36
N THR A 37 4.56 -4.62 0.32
CA THR A 37 5.33 -5.63 -0.43
C THR A 37 6.82 -5.30 -0.33
N PRO A 38 7.73 -6.19 -0.76
CA PRO A 38 9.16 -5.85 -0.81
C PRO A 38 9.50 -4.70 -1.78
N ALA A 39 8.72 -4.51 -2.86
CA ALA A 39 9.03 -3.52 -3.89
C ALA A 39 8.28 -2.18 -3.73
N GLY A 40 7.21 -2.14 -2.94
CA GLY A 40 6.39 -0.95 -2.80
C GLY A 40 5.20 -1.10 -1.84
N VAL A 41 4.43 -0.02 -1.70
CA VAL A 41 3.27 0.06 -0.81
C VAL A 41 2.03 0.48 -1.60
N VAL A 42 0.90 -0.15 -1.30
CA VAL A 42 -0.43 0.36 -1.65
C VAL A 42 -1.08 0.89 -0.38
N GLY A 43 -1.40 2.18 -0.31
CA GLY A 43 -1.88 2.83 0.90
C GLY A 43 -3.08 3.74 0.66
N CYS A 44 -3.84 4.03 1.72
CA CYS A 44 -4.94 4.99 1.63
C CYS A 44 -4.46 6.44 1.49
N ALA A 45 -5.36 7.35 1.15
CA ALA A 45 -5.05 8.76 0.84
C ALA A 45 -4.41 9.59 1.99
N ILE A 46 -4.25 9.04 3.19
CA ILE A 46 -3.50 9.72 4.27
C ILE A 46 -1.98 9.74 4.00
N PHE A 47 -1.47 8.79 3.21
CA PHE A 47 -0.06 8.78 2.82
C PHE A 47 0.22 9.93 1.85
N ASN A 48 1.34 10.64 2.08
CA ASN A 48 1.73 11.76 1.24
C ASN A 48 2.58 11.28 0.06
N LEU A 49 1.98 11.32 -1.14
CA LEU A 49 2.64 10.90 -2.37
C LEU A 49 3.87 11.76 -2.73
N ALA A 50 3.84 13.06 -2.43
CA ALA A 50 4.98 13.94 -2.70
C ALA A 50 6.19 13.56 -1.87
N ILE A 51 5.98 13.18 -0.60
CA ILE A 51 7.07 12.68 0.25
C ILE A 51 7.59 11.33 -0.25
N ALA A 52 6.71 10.43 -0.71
CA ALA A 52 7.14 9.17 -1.31
C ALA A 52 8.01 9.39 -2.56
N GLU A 53 7.67 10.40 -3.37
CA GLU A 53 8.45 10.83 -4.53
C GLU A 53 9.84 11.35 -4.12
N GLU A 54 9.91 12.25 -3.13
CA GLU A 54 11.16 12.83 -2.63
C GLU A 54 12.16 11.79 -2.13
N VAL A 55 11.67 10.71 -1.50
CA VAL A 55 12.51 9.63 -0.96
C VAL A 55 12.70 8.45 -1.93
N GLY A 56 12.18 8.54 -3.17
CA GLY A 56 12.30 7.49 -4.18
C GLY A 56 11.54 6.20 -3.86
N SER A 57 10.51 6.27 -3.01
CA SER A 57 9.72 5.11 -2.62
C SER A 57 8.64 4.79 -3.66
N ALA A 58 8.43 3.50 -3.94
CA ALA A 58 7.32 3.04 -4.77
C ALA A 58 6.02 3.04 -3.95
N MET A 59 5.13 3.98 -4.26
CA MET A 59 3.88 4.20 -3.55
C MET A 59 2.71 4.31 -4.54
N ALA A 60 1.65 3.56 -4.29
CA ALA A 60 0.36 3.71 -4.96
C ALA A 60 -0.72 4.09 -3.95
N ILE A 61 -1.52 5.09 -4.29
CA ILE A 61 -2.55 5.67 -3.41
C ILE A 61 -3.93 5.25 -3.87
N VAL A 62 -4.71 4.67 -2.96
CA VAL A 62 -6.15 4.47 -3.12
C VAL A 62 -6.92 5.50 -2.31
N LYS A 63 -8.06 5.95 -2.84
CA LYS A 63 -8.94 6.90 -2.16
C LYS A 63 -10.31 6.28 -1.92
N GLY A 64 -10.67 6.10 -0.66
CA GLY A 64 -12.04 5.83 -0.24
C GLY A 64 -12.91 7.08 -0.39
N ASN A 65 -14.22 6.90 -0.29
CA ASN A 65 -15.15 8.03 -0.22
C ASN A 65 -15.76 8.12 1.19
N MET A 66 -16.58 9.14 1.44
CA MET A 66 -17.16 9.35 2.77
C MET A 66 -18.15 8.24 3.17
N ASP A 67 -18.75 7.58 2.18
CA ASP A 67 -19.74 6.50 2.35
C ASP A 67 -19.07 5.11 2.45
N ASP A 68 -17.84 4.99 1.95
CA ASP A 68 -17.01 3.79 1.91
C ASP A 68 -15.56 4.15 2.24
N GLN A 69 -15.34 4.37 3.54
CA GLN A 69 -14.01 4.59 4.09
C GLN A 69 -13.23 3.27 4.13
N LEU A 70 -11.93 3.36 3.86
CA LEU A 70 -11.03 2.23 3.75
C LEU A 70 -10.49 1.82 5.12
N TYR A 71 -11.23 0.96 5.84
CA TYR A 71 -10.90 0.55 7.21
C TYR A 71 -9.97 -0.65 7.33
N ARG A 72 -9.88 -1.45 6.27
CA ARG A 72 -9.13 -2.71 6.27
C ARG A 72 -8.32 -2.85 4.98
N PRO A 73 -7.17 -3.57 5.02
CA PRO A 73 -6.34 -3.77 3.84
C PRO A 73 -7.09 -4.41 2.67
N GLU A 74 -8.05 -5.29 2.93
CA GLU A 74 -8.84 -5.96 1.88
C GLU A 74 -9.68 -4.97 1.07
N GLN A 75 -10.14 -3.88 1.69
CA GLN A 75 -10.88 -2.84 0.95
C GLN A 75 -9.99 -2.11 -0.06
N LEU A 76 -8.67 -2.10 0.13
CA LEU A 76 -7.76 -1.51 -0.84
C LEU A 76 -7.70 -2.33 -2.14
N LEU A 77 -7.97 -3.64 -2.07
CA LEU A 77 -7.84 -4.55 -3.21
C LEU A 77 -8.77 -4.18 -4.36
N ASP A 78 -10.00 -3.80 -4.03
CA ASP A 78 -11.04 -3.47 -5.00
C ASP A 78 -11.06 -1.96 -5.33
N ALA A 79 -10.45 -1.13 -4.48
CA ALA A 79 -10.37 0.31 -4.69
C ALA A 79 -9.42 0.65 -5.85
N ARG A 80 -9.71 1.75 -6.55
CA ARG A 80 -8.87 2.22 -7.66
C ARG A 80 -7.71 3.09 -7.17
N ILE A 81 -6.55 2.89 -7.76
CA ILE A 81 -5.38 3.75 -7.61
C ILE A 81 -5.70 5.13 -8.20
N THR A 82 -5.55 6.17 -7.39
CA THR A 82 -5.77 7.58 -7.76
C THR A 82 -4.46 8.37 -7.90
N GLY A 83 -3.34 7.81 -7.47
CA GLY A 83 -2.02 8.43 -7.59
C GLY A 83 -0.90 7.41 -7.44
N VAL A 84 0.22 7.64 -8.12
CA VAL A 84 1.41 6.78 -8.10
C VAL A 84 2.66 7.65 -8.07
N SER A 85 3.71 7.18 -7.38
CA SER A 85 5.03 7.80 -7.48
C SER A 85 5.70 7.39 -8.79
N SER A 86 6.71 8.14 -9.24
CA SER A 86 7.47 7.80 -10.44
C SER A 86 8.08 6.40 -10.33
N ARG A 87 8.61 6.05 -9.15
CA ARG A 87 9.15 4.72 -8.89
C ARG A 87 8.08 3.63 -9.02
N ALA A 88 6.86 3.86 -8.54
CA ALA A 88 5.77 2.90 -8.73
C ALA A 88 5.36 2.77 -10.21
N ALA A 89 5.38 3.87 -10.97
CA ALA A 89 5.10 3.87 -12.40
C ALA A 89 6.14 3.07 -13.20
N GLU A 90 7.43 3.20 -12.88
CA GLU A 90 8.52 2.39 -13.46
C GLU A 90 8.33 0.89 -13.19
N LEU A 91 7.80 0.54 -12.02
CA LEU A 91 7.43 -0.82 -11.64
C LEU A 91 6.11 -1.30 -12.27
N GLY A 92 5.56 -0.53 -13.21
CA GLY A 92 4.38 -0.90 -13.97
C GLY A 92 3.05 -0.68 -13.25
N VAL A 93 3.01 0.08 -12.15
CA VAL A 93 1.75 0.47 -11.49
C VAL A 93 1.21 1.75 -12.11
N ALA A 94 -0.09 1.79 -12.40
CA ALA A 94 -0.72 2.95 -13.03
C ALA A 94 -2.00 3.39 -12.31
N VAL A 95 -2.34 4.68 -12.44
CA VAL A 95 -3.64 5.22 -12.04
C VAL A 95 -4.76 4.48 -12.78
N GLY A 96 -5.84 4.16 -12.06
CA GLY A 96 -6.99 3.41 -12.59
C GLY A 96 -6.94 1.91 -12.35
N MET A 97 -5.76 1.33 -12.08
CA MET A 97 -5.63 -0.05 -11.58
C MET A 97 -6.39 -0.22 -10.27
N THR A 98 -6.84 -1.44 -10.01
CA THR A 98 -7.28 -1.88 -8.68
C THR A 98 -6.07 -2.01 -7.75
N GLY A 99 -6.29 -1.92 -6.44
CA GLY A 99 -5.20 -2.15 -5.49
C GLY A 99 -4.64 -3.57 -5.58
N ARG A 100 -5.46 -4.57 -5.94
CA ARG A 100 -4.97 -5.93 -6.21
C ARG A 100 -3.97 -5.94 -7.37
N GLU A 101 -4.32 -5.37 -8.52
CA GLU A 101 -3.42 -5.29 -9.68
C GLU A 101 -2.10 -4.58 -9.30
N ALA A 102 -2.18 -3.48 -8.54
CA ALA A 102 -0.98 -2.78 -8.08
C ALA A 102 -0.09 -3.63 -7.16
N VAL A 103 -0.67 -4.38 -6.22
CA VAL A 103 0.08 -5.30 -5.35
C VAL A 103 0.73 -6.43 -6.15
N GLU A 104 0.01 -7.02 -7.11
CA GLU A 104 0.56 -8.09 -7.95
C GLU A 104 1.77 -7.59 -8.76
N ARG A 105 1.74 -6.35 -9.27
CA ARG A 105 2.88 -5.73 -9.96
C ARG A 105 4.09 -5.53 -9.06
N PHE A 106 3.87 -5.05 -7.83
CA PHE A 106 4.97 -4.93 -6.88
C PHE A 106 5.55 -6.29 -6.48
N LEU A 107 4.71 -7.33 -6.35
CA LEU A 107 5.17 -8.67 -5.98
C LEU A 107 5.92 -9.38 -7.12
N GLU A 108 5.47 -9.23 -8.37
CA GLU A 108 6.12 -9.80 -9.56
C GLU A 108 7.62 -9.45 -9.60
N LEU A 109 7.94 -8.18 -9.35
CA LEU A 109 9.31 -7.65 -9.42
C LEU A 109 10.16 -7.99 -8.18
N SER A 110 9.53 -8.35 -7.07
CA SER A 110 10.23 -8.83 -5.87
C SER A 110 10.75 -10.27 -6.01
N GLY A 111 10.20 -11.06 -6.94
CA GLY A 111 10.75 -12.36 -7.32
C GLY A 111 12.04 -12.26 -8.13
N GLU A 112 12.27 -11.12 -8.81
CA GLU A 112 13.40 -10.91 -9.73
C GLU A 112 14.57 -10.14 -9.09
N HIS A 113 14.34 -9.43 -7.97
CA HIS A 113 15.37 -8.71 -7.21
C HIS A 113 15.73 -9.44 -5.92
N LYS A 114 16.80 -10.26 -5.94
CA LYS A 114 17.51 -10.64 -4.71
C LYS A 114 18.06 -9.37 -4.07
N VAL A 115 17.50 -8.96 -2.95
CA VAL A 115 18.00 -7.83 -2.16
C VAL A 115 19.37 -8.21 -1.57
N GLU A 116 20.47 -7.66 -2.11
CA GLU A 116 21.70 -7.55 -1.34
C GLU A 116 21.46 -6.55 -0.23
N ALA A 117 21.65 -6.99 1.03
CA ALA A 117 21.41 -6.17 2.20
C ALA A 117 22.26 -4.88 2.14
N PRO A 118 21.72 -3.71 2.52
CA PRO A 118 22.50 -2.49 2.57
C PRO A 118 23.58 -2.63 3.66
N THR A 119 24.85 -2.69 3.22
CA THR A 119 26.01 -2.51 4.10
C THR A 119 25.99 -1.07 4.60
N HIS A 120 25.54 -0.88 5.84
CA HIS A 120 25.66 0.40 6.52
C HIS A 120 27.14 0.58 6.90
N GLY A 121 27.80 1.56 6.28
CA GLY A 121 29.11 2.07 6.68
C GLY A 121 29.02 3.12 7.75
#